data_AF-Q0WQC2-F1
#
_entry.id   AF-Q0WQC2-F1
#
_cell.length_a   1.000
_cell.length_b   1.000
_cell.length_c   1.000
_cell.angle_alpha   90.00
_cell.angle_beta   90.00
_cell.angle_gamma   90.00
#
_symmetry.space_group_name_H-M   'P 1'
#
loop_
_entity.id
_entity.type
_entity.pdbx_description
1 polymer ?
#
loop_
_entity_poly.entity_id
_entity_poly.type
_entity_poly.pdbx_seq_one_letter_code
_entity_poly.pdbx_strand_id
1 'polypeptide(L)'
;MPNVSQISTVLRLAFSCKRRLSNGLHFVARSYSTSDPPKQPSGPLTNYSKLVEQGRLQHDPYQEKVVSAFENLFGRLEHFEKQMEDYHVRLAEWEKKREEERRKLMVEEAEKKEDDGMWASVNKQGQKLLGRWVLGRRQMNVEPGVGKWVSYLNRERKLDSIVGSRPAVPPAPKGLYIYGNVGCGKTMLMDMFYGATDGIIRHRQRFHFHEAMLKINEQMHKYWKENGAEKPMQYSISSWIMNLPVDEKVKEWLAGEEFYKQQLQMKHILPAVADKFLVDQQSSKKGASILCFDEIQIVDYWNCSCGHQ
;
A
#
# COMPACT_ATOMS: atom_id res chain seq x y z
N MET A 1 20.01 31.55 -18.08
CA MET A 1 21.41 31.24 -17.69
C MET A 1 22.02 32.52 -17.16
N PRO A 2 22.72 32.57 -16.02
CA PRO A 2 23.05 31.51 -15.04
C PRO A 2 22.16 31.67 -13.76
N ASN A 3 22.15 30.83 -12.72
CA ASN A 3 23.19 29.96 -12.20
C ASN A 3 22.59 28.81 -11.36
N VAL A 4 23.36 27.72 -11.33
CA VAL A 4 23.15 26.44 -10.64
C VAL A 4 23.69 26.55 -9.20
N SER A 5 23.30 25.58 -8.34
CA SER A 5 23.96 25.22 -7.07
C SER A 5 23.51 26.09 -5.86
N GLN A 6 23.09 25.60 -4.68
CA GLN A 6 23.46 24.42 -3.90
C GLN A 6 22.62 24.29 -2.59
N ILE A 7 22.70 23.09 -1.97
CA ILE A 7 22.62 22.80 -0.51
C ILE A 7 21.23 22.91 0.15
N SER A 8 20.57 21.89 0.74
CA SER A 8 20.94 20.77 1.64
C SER A 8 21.38 21.15 3.06
N THR A 9 20.47 21.48 4.00
CA THR A 9 20.75 21.42 5.46
C THR A 9 19.39 21.41 6.21
N VAL A 10 18.94 20.27 6.75
CA VAL A 10 19.15 19.77 8.13
C VAL A 10 18.67 20.76 9.20
N LEU A 11 17.63 20.39 9.95
CA LEU A 11 17.41 20.87 11.31
C LEU A 11 17.05 19.68 12.21
N ARG A 12 18.12 19.07 12.72
CA ARG A 12 18.10 18.28 13.96
C ARG A 12 17.95 19.28 15.10
N LEU A 13 16.87 19.19 15.87
CA LEU A 13 16.79 19.85 17.17
C LEU A 13 17.20 18.85 18.24
N ALA A 14 18.42 19.04 18.72
CA ALA A 14 18.92 18.45 19.95
C ALA A 14 18.31 19.19 21.14
N PHE A 15 17.61 18.48 22.02
CA PHE A 15 17.36 18.95 23.38
C PHE A 15 18.32 18.23 24.31
N SER A 16 19.30 18.98 24.82
CA SER A 16 20.14 18.60 25.96
C SER A 16 19.64 19.39 27.17
N CYS A 17 19.04 18.71 28.15
CA CYS A 17 18.88 19.25 29.49
C CYS A 17 19.16 18.16 30.53
N LYS A 18 20.26 18.36 31.26
CA LYS A 18 20.74 17.56 32.39
C LYS A 18 19.72 17.58 33.54
N ARG A 19 19.39 16.42 34.12
CA ARG A 19 19.15 16.29 35.57
C ARG A 19 19.72 14.98 36.15
N ARG A 20 20.23 15.15 37.36
CA ARG A 20 21.00 14.29 38.27
C ARG A 20 20.39 12.90 38.57
N LEU A 21 21.32 11.98 38.85
CA LEU A 21 21.16 10.62 39.40
C LEU A 21 20.28 10.52 40.65
N SER A 22 19.56 9.40 40.79
CA SER A 22 19.75 8.46 41.91
C SER A 22 19.08 7.10 41.67
N ASN A 23 19.87 6.05 41.87
CA ASN A 23 19.53 4.71 42.39
C ASN A 23 18.79 3.69 41.49
N GLY A 24 19.59 2.74 40.98
CA GLY A 24 19.43 1.34 41.35
C GLY A 24 18.36 0.51 40.64
N LEU A 25 18.64 0.05 39.42
CA LEU A 25 18.15 -1.23 38.92
C LEU A 25 19.22 -1.85 38.03
N HIS A 26 19.70 -3.02 38.42
CA HIS A 26 20.60 -3.86 37.63
C HIS A 26 19.89 -4.29 36.36
N PHE A 27 20.15 -3.59 35.26
CA PHE A 27 19.80 -4.06 33.92
C PHE A 27 20.95 -4.94 33.43
N VAL A 28 20.74 -6.24 33.38
CA VAL A 28 21.68 -7.18 32.74
C VAL A 28 21.68 -6.88 31.25
N ALA A 29 22.62 -6.04 30.83
CA ALA A 29 22.87 -5.76 29.42
C ALA A 29 23.43 -7.04 28.78
N ARG A 30 22.58 -7.76 28.03
CA ARG A 30 23.03 -8.83 27.15
C ARG A 30 23.78 -8.18 25.99
N SER A 31 25.10 -8.25 26.04
CA SER A 31 26.01 -7.80 25.00
C SER A 31 25.81 -8.66 23.74
N TYR A 32 25.30 -8.07 22.68
CA TYR A 32 25.44 -8.62 21.33
C TYR A 32 26.73 -8.07 20.76
N SER A 33 27.79 -8.89 20.77
CA SER A 33 29.03 -8.62 20.06
C SER A 33 29.08 -9.37 18.74
N THR A 34 29.72 -8.69 17.79
CA THR A 34 30.30 -9.13 16.51
C THR A 34 29.36 -9.43 15.34
N SER A 35 29.30 -8.46 14.43
CA SER A 35 29.46 -8.61 12.97
C SER A 35 29.48 -10.05 12.43
N ASP A 36 28.33 -10.52 11.97
CA ASP A 36 28.26 -11.66 11.05
C ASP A 36 28.33 -11.15 9.59
N PRO A 37 29.05 -11.84 8.67
CA PRO A 37 28.99 -11.56 7.24
C PRO A 37 27.56 -11.83 6.71
N PRO A 38 27.15 -11.30 5.54
CA PRO A 38 25.81 -11.53 5.01
C PRO A 38 25.67 -13.03 4.70
N LYS A 39 25.05 -13.77 5.62
CA LYS A 39 24.73 -15.19 5.46
C LYS A 39 23.81 -15.28 4.25
N GLN A 40 24.23 -16.01 3.21
CA GLN A 40 23.29 -16.47 2.20
C GLN A 40 22.12 -17.15 2.93
N PRO A 41 20.87 -16.81 2.61
CA PRO A 41 19.71 -17.34 3.33
C PRO A 41 19.65 -18.85 3.08
N SER A 42 20.10 -19.64 4.05
CA SER A 42 19.95 -21.08 3.99
C SER A 42 18.48 -21.43 4.20
N GLY A 43 17.98 -22.33 3.35
CA GLY A 43 16.58 -22.75 3.38
C GLY A 43 16.14 -23.32 4.73
N PRO A 44 14.84 -23.30 5.05
CA PRO A 44 14.28 -23.84 6.28
C PRO A 44 14.77 -25.24 6.65
N LEU A 45 14.90 -26.14 5.67
CA LEU A 45 15.36 -27.51 5.88
C LEU A 45 16.83 -27.57 6.30
N THR A 46 17.68 -26.77 5.64
CA THR A 46 19.09 -26.67 6.00
C THR A 46 19.26 -26.10 7.41
N ASN A 47 18.43 -25.14 7.80
CA ASN A 47 18.46 -24.56 9.15
C ASN A 47 18.04 -25.59 10.21
N TYR A 48 17.01 -26.39 9.93
CA TYR A 48 16.57 -27.46 10.81
C TYR A 48 17.64 -28.54 10.99
N SER A 49 18.20 -29.06 9.90
CA SER A 49 19.26 -30.09 9.94
C SER A 49 20.48 -29.62 10.73
N LYS A 50 20.90 -28.37 10.55
CA LYS A 50 22.00 -27.77 11.33
C LYS A 50 21.70 -27.76 12.84
N LEU A 51 20.46 -27.45 13.24
CA LEU A 51 20.10 -27.45 14.67
C LEU A 51 20.09 -28.86 15.27
N VAL A 52 19.69 -29.86 14.47
CA VAL A 52 19.74 -31.28 14.85
C VAL A 52 21.18 -31.76 14.99
N GLU A 53 22.04 -31.48 13.99
CA GLU A 53 23.46 -31.83 14.01
C GLU A 53 24.21 -31.20 15.19
N GLN A 54 23.85 -29.96 15.56
CA GLN A 54 24.41 -29.26 16.72
C GLN A 54 23.89 -29.79 18.07
N GLY A 55 22.97 -30.76 18.07
CA GLY A 55 22.34 -31.28 19.28
C GLY A 55 21.42 -30.28 20.00
N ARG A 56 21.06 -29.17 19.33
CA ARG A 56 20.16 -28.14 19.88
C ARG A 56 18.69 -28.52 19.74
N LEU A 57 18.40 -29.43 18.82
CA LEU A 57 17.05 -29.93 18.57
C LEU A 57 17.11 -31.45 18.40
N GLN A 58 16.15 -32.15 19.00
CA GLN A 58 15.96 -33.58 18.74
C GLN A 58 15.29 -33.78 17.39
N HIS A 59 15.80 -34.70 16.59
CA HIS A 59 15.16 -35.08 15.32
C HIS A 59 13.75 -35.63 15.57
N ASP A 60 12.77 -35.07 14.86
CA ASP A 60 11.37 -35.52 14.88
C ASP A 60 10.87 -35.63 13.43
N PRO A 61 10.46 -36.84 12.98
CA PRO A 61 9.94 -37.06 11.63
C PRO A 61 8.73 -36.18 11.26
N TYR A 62 7.90 -35.78 12.23
CA TYR A 62 6.75 -34.90 11.96
C TYR A 62 7.19 -33.46 11.73
N GLN A 63 8.15 -32.98 12.53
CA GLN A 63 8.73 -31.66 12.32
C GLN A 63 9.45 -31.58 10.98
N GLU A 64 10.22 -32.60 10.61
CA GLU A 64 10.90 -32.67 9.32
C GLU A 64 9.93 -32.58 8.14
N LYS A 65 8.75 -33.23 8.21
CA LYS A 65 7.69 -33.09 7.20
C LYS A 65 7.18 -31.66 7.07
N VAL A 66 6.95 -30.98 8.20
CA VAL A 66 6.52 -29.58 8.22
C VAL A 66 7.61 -28.68 7.62
N VAL A 67 8.87 -28.92 7.97
CA VAL A 67 10.01 -28.17 7.45
C VAL A 67 10.22 -28.40 5.96
N SER A 68 9.98 -29.62 5.45
CA SER A 68 9.97 -29.89 4.01
C SER A 68 8.86 -29.12 3.29
N ALA A 69 7.67 -29.01 3.88
CA ALA A 69 6.61 -28.17 3.34
C ALA A 69 7.01 -26.67 3.34
N PHE A 70 7.73 -26.22 4.36
CA PHE A 70 8.30 -24.88 4.40
C PHE A 70 9.35 -24.64 3.33
N GLU A 71 10.26 -25.58 3.08
CA GLU A 71 11.26 -25.48 2.01
C GLU A 71 10.58 -25.32 0.64
N ASN A 72 9.53 -26.11 0.39
CA ASN A 72 8.74 -25.99 -0.84
C ASN A 72 8.00 -24.66 -0.94
N LEU A 73 7.45 -24.14 0.17
CA LEU A 73 6.84 -22.82 0.19
C LEU A 73 7.89 -21.72 -0.04
N PHE A 74 9.05 -21.85 0.58
CA PHE A 74 10.17 -20.92 0.48
C PHE A 74 10.64 -20.71 -0.96
N GLY A 75 10.87 -21.79 -1.70
CA GLY A 75 11.23 -21.70 -3.13
C GLY A 75 10.13 -21.05 -3.98
N ARG A 76 8.84 -21.34 -3.69
CA ARG A 76 7.72 -20.69 -4.39
C ARG A 76 7.65 -19.19 -4.11
N LEU A 77 7.96 -18.78 -2.87
CA LEU A 77 7.97 -17.37 -2.49
C LEU A 77 9.11 -16.61 -3.15
N GLU A 78 10.31 -17.20 -3.25
CA GLU A 78 11.45 -16.58 -3.94
C GLU A 78 11.12 -16.31 -5.41
N HIS A 79 10.48 -17.27 -6.08
CA HIS A 79 10.01 -17.08 -7.45
C HIS A 79 8.91 -16.00 -7.55
N PHE A 80 7.96 -16.03 -6.62
CA PHE A 80 6.85 -15.08 -6.58
C PHE A 80 7.32 -13.64 -6.33
N GLU A 81 8.33 -13.42 -5.49
CA GLU A 81 8.93 -12.10 -5.26
C GLU A 81 9.41 -11.48 -6.58
N LYS A 82 10.18 -12.24 -7.38
CA LYS A 82 10.69 -11.80 -8.68
C LYS A 82 9.54 -11.46 -9.64
N GLN A 83 8.52 -12.31 -9.70
CA GLN A 83 7.31 -12.05 -10.52
C GLN A 83 6.57 -10.78 -10.08
N MET A 84 6.50 -10.51 -8.78
CA MET A 84 5.87 -9.31 -8.23
C MET A 84 6.66 -8.04 -8.51
N GLU A 85 7.99 -8.10 -8.49
CA GLU A 85 8.84 -6.98 -8.89
C GLU A 85 8.61 -6.61 -10.37
N ASP A 86 8.64 -7.60 -11.26
CA ASP A 86 8.37 -7.41 -12.68
C ASP A 86 6.94 -6.91 -12.93
N TYR A 87 5.98 -7.42 -12.18
CA TYR A 87 4.60 -6.94 -12.21
C TYR A 87 4.50 -5.47 -11.82
N HIS A 88 5.14 -5.04 -10.73
CA HIS A 88 5.10 -3.64 -10.29
C HIS A 88 5.79 -2.70 -11.26
N VAL A 89 6.85 -3.13 -11.94
CA VAL A 89 7.48 -2.35 -13.02
C VAL A 89 6.52 -2.17 -14.17
N ARG A 90 5.95 -3.27 -14.70
CA ARG A 90 4.96 -3.22 -15.79
C ARG A 90 3.71 -2.42 -15.43
N LEU A 91 3.25 -2.54 -14.19
CA LEU A 91 2.11 -1.78 -13.68
C LEU A 91 2.41 -0.29 -13.68
N ALA A 92 3.57 0.13 -13.17
CA ALA A 92 3.96 1.53 -13.14
C ALA A 92 4.11 2.12 -14.56
N GLU A 93 4.70 1.37 -15.49
CA GLU A 93 4.80 1.76 -16.90
C GLU A 93 3.42 1.90 -17.56
N TRP A 94 2.53 0.93 -17.32
CA TRP A 94 1.17 0.95 -17.82
C TRP A 94 0.36 2.11 -17.24
N GLU A 95 0.44 2.36 -15.92
CA GLU A 95 -0.24 3.47 -15.25
C GLU A 95 0.24 4.82 -15.78
N LYS A 96 1.56 4.99 -15.95
CA LYS A 96 2.16 6.19 -16.53
C LYS A 96 1.67 6.42 -17.95
N LYS A 97 1.76 5.40 -18.82
CA LYS A 97 1.28 5.48 -20.21
C LYS A 97 -0.21 5.80 -20.27
N ARG A 98 -1.02 5.15 -19.43
CA ARG A 98 -2.47 5.39 -19.37
C ARG A 98 -2.79 6.82 -18.95
N GLU A 99 -2.07 7.35 -17.98
CA GLU A 99 -2.30 8.70 -17.49
C GLU A 99 -1.83 9.78 -18.49
N GLU A 100 -0.73 9.54 -19.21
CA GLU A 100 -0.29 10.39 -20.32
C GLU A 100 -1.34 10.45 -21.44
N GLU A 101 -1.84 9.30 -21.88
CA GLU A 101 -2.90 9.24 -22.90
C GLU A 101 -4.20 9.86 -22.40
N ARG A 102 -4.55 9.68 -21.12
CA ARG A 102 -5.72 10.35 -20.52
C ARG A 102 -5.59 11.86 -20.58
N ARG A 103 -4.41 12.41 -20.23
CA ARG A 103 -4.17 13.86 -20.30
C ARG A 103 -4.32 14.37 -21.73
N LYS A 104 -3.77 13.66 -22.72
CA LYS A 104 -3.92 14.01 -24.15
C LYS A 104 -5.39 14.04 -24.58
N LEU A 105 -6.15 12.99 -24.26
CA LEU A 105 -7.58 12.92 -24.59
C LEU A 105 -8.39 14.04 -23.94
N MET A 106 -8.07 14.39 -22.68
CA MET A 106 -8.77 15.47 -21.99
C MET A 106 -8.46 16.85 -22.59
N VAL A 107 -7.24 17.08 -23.07
CA VAL A 107 -6.88 18.32 -23.78
C VAL A 107 -7.58 18.38 -25.15
N GLU A 108 -7.57 17.29 -25.92
CA GLU A 108 -8.26 17.21 -27.21
C GLU A 108 -9.78 17.43 -27.09
N GLU A 109 -10.42 16.88 -26.05
CA GLU A 109 -11.83 17.13 -25.76
C GLU A 109 -12.11 18.58 -25.36
N ALA A 110 -11.17 19.23 -24.69
CA ALA A 110 -11.31 20.62 -24.29
C ALA A 110 -11.20 21.57 -25.50
N GLU A 111 -10.23 21.34 -26.39
CA GLU A 111 -10.06 22.10 -27.64
C GLU A 111 -11.29 21.99 -28.53
N LYS A 112 -11.83 20.78 -28.73
CA LYS A 112 -13.07 20.58 -29.50
C LYS A 112 -14.26 21.35 -28.94
N LYS A 113 -14.40 21.41 -27.61
CA LYS A 113 -15.48 22.17 -26.96
C LYS A 113 -15.29 23.69 -27.09
N GLU A 114 -14.06 24.14 -27.25
CA GLU A 114 -13.72 25.53 -27.56
C GLU A 114 -14.15 25.89 -28.98
N ASP A 115 -13.81 25.04 -29.95
CA ASP A 115 -14.14 25.18 -31.37
C ASP A 115 -15.65 25.10 -31.64
N ASP A 116 -16.38 24.24 -30.93
CA ASP A 116 -17.85 24.07 -31.07
C ASP A 116 -18.66 25.28 -30.57
N GLY A 117 -18.01 26.33 -30.05
CA GLY A 117 -18.67 27.54 -29.56
C GLY A 117 -19.54 27.32 -28.32
N MET A 118 -19.45 26.14 -27.68
CA MET A 118 -20.19 25.77 -26.47
C MET A 118 -19.95 26.77 -25.32
N TRP A 119 -18.75 27.36 -25.27
CA TRP A 119 -18.37 28.36 -24.28
C TRP A 119 -18.76 29.81 -24.66
N ALA A 120 -19.17 30.05 -25.92
CA ALA A 120 -19.51 31.37 -26.45
C ALA A 120 -20.95 31.82 -26.12
N SER A 121 -21.87 30.88 -25.83
CA SER A 121 -23.27 31.24 -25.48
C SER A 121 -23.45 31.79 -24.06
N VAL A 122 -22.39 31.76 -23.22
CA VAL A 122 -22.37 32.30 -21.84
C VAL A 122 -21.46 33.51 -21.77
N ASN A 123 -21.66 34.51 -22.65
CA ASN A 123 -20.88 35.74 -22.59
C ASN A 123 -21.75 37.00 -22.80
N LYS A 124 -22.63 37.27 -21.84
CA LYS A 124 -23.22 38.61 -21.61
C LYS A 124 -23.37 38.90 -20.11
N GLN A 125 -22.30 38.82 -19.32
CA GLN A 125 -22.10 39.61 -18.08
C GLN A 125 -20.82 39.19 -17.37
N GLY A 126 -19.82 40.08 -17.31
CA GLY A 126 -18.73 39.91 -16.34
C GLY A 126 -17.34 40.42 -16.70
N GLN A 127 -17.18 41.42 -17.57
CA GLN A 127 -15.94 42.20 -17.54
C GLN A 127 -15.97 43.13 -16.32
N LYS A 128 -15.42 42.64 -15.20
CA LYS A 128 -14.84 43.39 -14.05
C LYS A 128 -14.74 42.42 -12.87
N LEU A 129 -13.54 41.88 -12.60
CA LEU A 129 -12.99 41.55 -11.27
C LEU A 129 -11.77 40.63 -11.41
N LEU A 130 -10.58 41.21 -11.61
CA LEU A 130 -9.29 40.54 -11.58
C LEU A 130 -8.63 40.64 -10.19
N GLY A 131 -9.24 40.10 -9.12
CA GLY A 131 -8.59 40.25 -7.82
C GLY A 131 -9.21 39.59 -6.59
N ARG A 132 -9.93 38.47 -6.72
CA ARG A 132 -10.48 37.80 -5.54
C ARG A 132 -10.68 36.30 -5.79
N TRP A 133 -9.61 35.53 -5.60
CA TRP A 133 -9.69 34.08 -5.45
C TRP A 133 -10.40 33.74 -4.13
N VAL A 134 -11.73 33.79 -4.16
CA VAL A 134 -12.59 33.14 -3.18
C VAL A 134 -13.45 32.19 -3.99
N LEU A 135 -13.27 30.89 -3.73
CA LEU A 135 -14.09 29.76 -4.18
C LEU A 135 -15.56 29.95 -3.74
N GLY A 136 -16.22 30.93 -4.34
CA GLY A 136 -17.64 31.21 -4.20
C GLY A 136 -18.39 30.49 -5.31
N ARG A 137 -19.32 29.62 -4.91
CA ARG A 137 -20.31 28.92 -5.75
C ARG A 137 -20.55 29.60 -7.10
N ARG A 138 -19.99 29.02 -8.16
CA ARG A 138 -20.54 29.14 -9.50
C ARG A 138 -20.74 27.73 -10.02
N GLN A 139 -21.99 27.30 -10.08
CA GLN A 139 -22.38 26.17 -10.90
C GLN A 139 -22.06 26.56 -12.35
N MET A 140 -20.89 26.13 -12.83
CA MET A 140 -20.68 25.93 -14.26
C MET A 140 -21.70 24.89 -14.71
N ASN A 141 -22.36 25.14 -15.85
CA ASN A 141 -23.30 24.23 -16.50
C ASN A 141 -22.58 22.97 -17.00
N VAL A 142 -22.12 22.14 -16.06
CA VAL A 142 -21.73 20.75 -16.28
C VAL A 142 -23.03 19.97 -16.17
N GLU A 143 -23.47 19.35 -17.28
CA GLU A 143 -24.71 18.57 -17.32
C GLU A 143 -24.85 17.67 -16.07
N PRO A 144 -25.90 17.85 -15.25
CA PRO A 144 -26.05 17.08 -14.03
C PRO A 144 -26.52 15.67 -14.38
N GLY A 145 -25.72 14.65 -14.03
CA GLY A 145 -26.14 13.25 -14.05
C GLY A 145 -25.41 12.35 -15.06
N VAL A 146 -26.16 11.41 -15.66
CA VAL A 146 -25.68 10.25 -16.42
C VAL A 146 -24.68 10.61 -17.52
N GLY A 147 -24.78 11.79 -18.14
CA GLY A 147 -23.87 12.27 -19.19
C GLY A 147 -22.40 12.36 -18.74
N LYS A 148 -22.13 12.84 -17.53
CA LYS A 148 -20.75 12.93 -17.01
C LYS A 148 -20.15 11.54 -16.76
N TRP A 149 -20.93 10.64 -16.18
CA TRP A 149 -20.57 9.23 -15.98
C TRP A 149 -20.32 8.52 -17.32
N VAL A 150 -21.19 8.71 -18.31
CA VAL A 150 -21.05 8.13 -19.64
C VAL A 150 -19.82 8.68 -20.37
N SER A 151 -19.55 9.98 -20.26
CA SER A 151 -18.35 10.60 -20.82
C SER A 151 -17.09 10.02 -20.18
N TYR A 152 -17.05 9.89 -18.84
CA TYR A 152 -15.97 9.21 -18.14
C TYR A 152 -15.78 7.76 -18.61
N LEU A 153 -16.85 6.97 -18.70
CA LEU A 153 -16.80 5.58 -19.15
C LEU A 153 -16.36 5.45 -20.61
N ASN A 154 -16.79 6.37 -21.49
CA ASN A 154 -16.34 6.40 -22.89
C ASN A 154 -14.85 6.71 -22.98
N ARG A 155 -14.33 7.61 -22.14
CA ARG A 155 -12.88 7.87 -22.04
C ARG A 155 -12.13 6.66 -21.54
N GLU A 156 -12.61 6.00 -20.48
CA GLU A 156 -12.00 4.77 -19.97
C GLU A 156 -11.99 3.66 -21.03
N ARG A 157 -13.06 3.50 -21.81
CA ARG A 157 -13.12 2.56 -22.93
C ARG A 157 -12.12 2.89 -24.05
N LYS A 158 -11.98 4.18 -24.41
CA LYS A 158 -10.99 4.64 -25.40
C LYS A 158 -9.56 4.44 -24.89
N LEU A 159 -9.32 4.64 -23.59
CA LEU A 159 -8.03 4.36 -22.97
C LEU A 159 -7.72 2.87 -22.96
N ASP A 160 -8.70 2.01 -22.67
CA ASP A 160 -8.54 0.56 -22.76
C ASP A 160 -8.18 0.12 -24.18
N SER A 161 -8.74 0.76 -25.22
CA SER A 161 -8.40 0.43 -26.61
C SER A 161 -7.01 0.92 -27.04
N ILE A 162 -6.53 2.04 -26.51
CA ILE A 162 -5.22 2.61 -26.86
C ILE A 162 -4.07 1.96 -26.06
N VAL A 163 -4.28 1.80 -24.76
CA VAL A 163 -3.22 1.42 -23.81
C VAL A 163 -3.22 -0.09 -23.56
N GLY A 164 -4.36 -0.74 -23.79
CA GLY A 164 -4.57 -2.16 -23.51
C GLY A 164 -4.95 -2.43 -22.06
N SER A 165 -5.21 -3.71 -21.77
CA SER A 165 -5.63 -4.16 -20.45
C SER A 165 -4.53 -3.97 -19.40
N ARG A 166 -4.96 -3.76 -18.15
CA ARG A 166 -4.06 -3.72 -17.00
C ARG A 166 -3.25 -5.02 -16.91
N PRO A 167 -1.94 -4.97 -16.59
CA PRO A 167 -1.16 -6.16 -16.36
C PRO A 167 -1.84 -7.09 -15.34
N ALA A 168 -1.82 -8.40 -15.61
CA ALA A 168 -2.39 -9.38 -14.71
C ALA A 168 -1.46 -9.61 -13.50
N VAL A 169 -2.06 -9.67 -12.31
CA VAL A 169 -1.35 -10.00 -11.06
C VAL A 169 -0.93 -11.47 -11.12
N PRO A 170 0.33 -11.83 -10.82
CA PRO A 170 0.74 -13.22 -10.75
C PRO A 170 -0.01 -13.95 -9.60
N PRO A 171 -0.31 -15.26 -9.76
CA PRO A 171 -1.06 -16.01 -8.76
C PRO A 171 -0.23 -16.19 -7.47
N ALA A 172 -0.78 -15.76 -6.34
CA ALA A 172 -0.12 -15.89 -5.06
C ALA A 172 0.07 -17.36 -4.64
N PRO A 173 1.23 -17.75 -4.08
CA PRO A 173 1.45 -19.10 -3.60
C PRO A 173 0.55 -19.41 -2.41
N LYS A 174 0.02 -20.64 -2.35
CA LYS A 174 -0.79 -21.10 -1.22
C LYS A 174 0.05 -21.14 0.06
N GLY A 175 -0.46 -20.49 1.11
CA GLY A 175 0.11 -20.53 2.45
C GLY A 175 -0.03 -21.90 3.13
N LEU A 176 0.54 -22.01 4.33
CA LEU A 176 0.51 -23.23 5.15
C LEU A 176 -0.16 -22.94 6.48
N TYR A 177 -1.00 -23.89 6.92
CA TYR A 177 -1.63 -23.87 8.23
C TYR A 177 -1.06 -25.02 9.06
N ILE A 178 -0.44 -24.69 10.21
CA ILE A 178 0.22 -25.66 11.07
C ILE A 178 -0.62 -25.85 12.32
N TYR A 179 -1.01 -27.10 12.57
CA TYR A 179 -1.81 -27.48 13.72
C TYR A 179 -1.15 -28.66 14.44
N GLY A 180 -1.50 -28.85 15.71
CA GLY A 180 -0.95 -29.90 16.56
C GLY A 180 -1.03 -29.52 18.03
N ASN A 181 -0.69 -30.46 18.91
CA ASN A 181 -0.80 -30.29 20.36
C ASN A 181 0.09 -29.14 20.89
N VAL A 182 -0.24 -28.66 22.09
CA VAL A 182 0.58 -27.68 22.82
C VAL A 182 1.96 -28.31 23.09
N GLY A 183 3.04 -27.54 22.90
CA GLY A 183 4.41 -28.00 23.13
C GLY A 183 5.08 -28.71 21.95
N CYS A 184 4.40 -28.98 20.81
CA CYS A 184 5.01 -29.65 19.66
C CYS A 184 6.00 -28.80 18.82
N GLY A 185 6.39 -27.61 19.30
CA GLY A 185 7.37 -26.76 18.61
C GLY A 185 6.84 -25.98 17.39
N LYS A 186 5.52 -25.82 17.23
CA LYS A 186 4.92 -25.08 16.09
C LYS A 186 5.47 -23.65 15.96
N THR A 187 5.52 -22.91 17.06
CA THR A 187 6.04 -21.53 17.10
C THR A 187 7.52 -21.51 16.73
N MET A 188 8.33 -22.43 17.23
CA MET A 188 9.75 -22.55 16.85
C MET A 188 9.92 -22.81 15.35
N LEU A 189 9.12 -23.70 14.76
CA LEU A 189 9.15 -23.98 13.32
C LEU A 189 8.75 -22.74 12.51
N MET A 190 7.72 -22.01 12.95
CA MET A 190 7.32 -20.74 12.35
C MET A 190 8.40 -19.66 12.47
N ASP A 191 9.07 -19.55 13.63
CA ASP A 191 10.18 -18.61 13.86
C ASP A 191 11.33 -18.88 12.90
N MET A 192 11.70 -20.16 12.75
CA MET A 192 12.77 -20.59 11.86
C MET A 192 12.44 -20.30 10.40
N PHE A 193 11.22 -20.58 9.96
CA PHE A 193 10.77 -20.24 8.60
C PHE A 193 10.74 -18.73 8.37
N TYR A 194 10.17 -17.97 9.31
CA TYR A 194 10.11 -16.51 9.23
C TYR A 194 11.51 -15.89 9.23
N GLY A 195 12.47 -16.46 9.95
CA GLY A 195 13.87 -16.06 9.91
C GLY A 195 14.54 -16.36 8.58
N ALA A 196 14.24 -17.52 7.96
CA ALA A 196 14.80 -17.89 6.67
C ALA A 196 14.35 -16.97 5.53
N THR A 197 13.13 -16.41 5.61
CA THR A 197 12.61 -15.47 4.59
C THR A 197 13.25 -14.08 4.64
N ASP A 198 14.11 -13.82 5.62
CA ASP A 198 14.85 -12.56 5.71
C ASP A 198 15.82 -12.41 4.53
N GLY A 199 15.80 -11.25 3.90
CA GLY A 199 16.62 -10.95 2.72
C GLY A 199 16.10 -11.49 1.38
N ILE A 200 15.10 -12.38 1.38
CA ILE A 200 14.42 -12.84 0.15
C ILE A 200 13.16 -12.03 -0.09
N ILE A 201 12.32 -11.90 0.93
CA ILE A 201 11.06 -11.17 0.83
C ILE A 201 11.25 -9.81 1.46
N ARG A 202 11.01 -8.76 0.68
CA ARG A 202 11.24 -7.37 1.12
C ARG A 202 10.25 -6.94 2.20
N HIS A 203 9.01 -7.38 2.09
CA HIS A 203 7.95 -7.01 3.03
C HIS A 203 7.49 -8.24 3.81
N ARG A 204 7.80 -8.25 5.10
CA ARG A 204 7.44 -9.35 5.99
C ARG A 204 6.82 -8.76 7.25
N GLN A 205 5.65 -9.28 7.60
CA GLN A 205 4.95 -8.91 8.83
C GLN A 205 4.52 -10.17 9.53
N ARG A 206 4.71 -10.18 10.84
CA ARG A 206 4.20 -11.22 11.72
C ARG A 206 3.26 -10.58 12.73
N PHE A 207 2.09 -11.18 12.89
CA PHE A 207 1.07 -10.71 13.80
C PHE A 207 0.58 -11.84 14.69
N HIS A 208 0.25 -11.49 15.93
CA HIS A 208 -0.75 -12.26 16.67
C HIS A 208 -2.12 -11.95 16.08
N PHE A 209 -2.95 -12.96 15.86
CA PHE A 209 -4.22 -12.78 15.14
C PHE A 209 -5.10 -11.67 15.73
N HIS A 210 -5.24 -11.64 17.06
CA HIS A 210 -6.04 -10.63 17.76
C HIS A 210 -5.47 -9.22 17.60
N GLU A 211 -4.15 -9.07 17.62
CA GLU A 211 -3.48 -7.78 17.43
C GLU A 211 -3.70 -7.25 16.00
N ALA A 212 -3.63 -8.13 15.00
CA ALA A 212 -3.93 -7.75 13.61
C ALA A 212 -5.37 -7.26 13.46
N MET A 213 -6.34 -7.99 14.02
CA MET A 213 -7.76 -7.60 13.93
C MET A 213 -8.04 -6.25 14.59
N LEU A 214 -7.43 -5.98 15.75
CA LEU A 214 -7.53 -4.67 16.40
C LEU A 214 -6.92 -3.56 15.55
N LYS A 215 -5.72 -3.77 15.00
CA LYS A 215 -5.06 -2.81 14.11
C LYS A 215 -5.89 -2.50 12.87
N ILE A 216 -6.46 -3.51 12.21
CA ILE A 216 -7.32 -3.34 11.03
C ILE A 216 -8.55 -2.51 11.39
N ASN A 217 -9.24 -2.85 12.49
CA ASN A 217 -10.43 -2.12 12.94
C ASN A 217 -10.12 -0.66 13.29
N GLU A 218 -9.01 -0.40 13.98
CA GLU A 218 -8.55 0.97 14.26
C GLU A 218 -8.29 1.76 12.98
N GLN A 219 -7.64 1.15 11.98
CA GLN A 219 -7.35 1.81 10.71
C GLN A 219 -8.63 2.12 9.93
N MET A 220 -9.59 1.19 9.90
CA MET A 220 -10.91 1.43 9.32
C MET A 220 -11.63 2.59 10.01
N HIS A 221 -11.67 2.61 11.34
CA HIS A 221 -12.30 3.69 12.10
C HIS A 221 -11.62 5.05 11.87
N LYS A 222 -10.28 5.09 11.81
CA LYS A 222 -9.52 6.31 11.47
C LYS A 222 -9.89 6.81 10.09
N TYR A 223 -9.93 5.92 9.08
CA TYR A 223 -10.30 6.29 7.72
C TYR A 223 -11.75 6.78 7.62
N TRP A 224 -12.69 6.17 8.35
CA TRP A 224 -14.08 6.65 8.40
C TRP A 224 -14.20 8.01 9.08
N LYS A 225 -13.46 8.26 10.16
CA LYS A 225 -13.47 9.56 10.85
C LYS A 225 -12.89 10.68 9.98
N GLU A 226 -11.82 10.38 9.24
CA GLU A 226 -11.16 11.35 8.35
C GLU A 226 -12.00 11.68 7.10
N ASN A 227 -12.75 10.71 6.57
CA ASN A 227 -13.55 10.85 5.36
C ASN A 227 -15.04 11.14 5.60
N GLY A 228 -15.56 10.87 6.80
CA GLY A 228 -16.93 11.17 7.20
C GLY A 228 -17.13 12.60 7.72
N ALA A 229 -16.05 13.30 8.07
CA ALA A 229 -16.09 14.74 8.21
C ALA A 229 -16.07 15.35 6.81
N GLU A 230 -17.20 15.89 6.36
CA GLU A 230 -17.28 16.71 5.14
C GLU A 230 -16.36 17.94 5.29
N LYS A 231 -15.06 17.75 5.04
CA LYS A 231 -14.14 18.87 4.94
C LYS A 231 -14.62 19.71 3.74
N PRO A 232 -14.73 21.05 3.88
CA PRO A 232 -14.96 21.89 2.71
C PRO A 232 -13.81 21.63 1.74
N MET A 233 -14.14 20.93 0.67
CA MET A 233 -13.19 20.31 -0.23
C MET A 233 -12.51 21.42 -1.02
N GLN A 234 -11.36 21.88 -0.56
CA GLN A 234 -10.56 22.84 -1.29
C GLN A 234 -10.05 22.16 -2.56
N TYR A 235 -10.53 22.64 -3.71
CA TYR A 235 -10.02 22.27 -5.01
C TYR A 235 -8.59 22.78 -5.13
N SER A 236 -7.60 21.90 -4.99
CA SER A 236 -6.26 22.18 -5.45
C SER A 236 -6.18 21.77 -6.92
N ILE A 237 -6.16 22.74 -7.83
CA ILE A 237 -5.85 22.48 -9.22
C ILE A 237 -4.43 21.89 -9.27
N SER A 238 -4.27 20.75 -9.94
CA SER A 238 -2.99 20.08 -10.04
C SER A 238 -1.98 20.94 -10.82
N SER A 239 -0.69 20.81 -10.48
CA SER A 239 0.38 21.64 -11.08
C SER A 239 0.45 21.50 -12.61
N TRP A 240 0.13 20.32 -13.14
CA TRP A 240 0.14 20.09 -14.57
C TRP A 240 -0.96 20.86 -15.29
N ILE A 241 -2.16 20.99 -14.71
CA ILE A 241 -3.27 21.80 -15.27
C ILE A 241 -2.92 23.28 -15.26
N MET A 242 -2.32 23.78 -14.17
CA MET A 242 -1.94 25.19 -14.05
C MET A 242 -0.96 25.63 -15.14
N ASN A 243 -0.01 24.75 -15.47
CA ASN A 243 1.07 25.01 -16.42
C ASN A 243 0.65 24.85 -17.90
N LEU A 244 -0.59 24.46 -18.19
CA LEU A 244 -1.08 24.36 -19.57
C LEU A 244 -1.28 25.76 -20.18
N PRO A 245 -0.90 25.97 -21.45
CA PRO A 245 -1.14 27.23 -22.17
C PRO A 245 -2.57 27.26 -22.75
N VAL A 246 -3.58 27.04 -21.91
CA VAL A 246 -5.01 26.98 -22.28
C VAL A 246 -5.83 27.95 -21.44
N ASP A 247 -7.03 28.27 -21.93
CA ASP A 247 -7.97 29.18 -21.29
C ASP A 247 -8.38 28.76 -19.87
N GLU A 248 -8.72 29.75 -19.04
CA GLU A 248 -9.06 29.53 -17.62
C GLU A 248 -10.28 28.61 -17.43
N LYS A 249 -11.25 28.68 -18.35
CA LYS A 249 -12.43 27.80 -18.37
C LYS A 249 -12.07 26.33 -18.64
N VAL A 250 -11.09 26.09 -19.53
CA VAL A 250 -10.59 24.74 -19.81
C VAL A 250 -9.90 24.16 -18.59
N LYS A 251 -9.09 24.97 -17.90
CA LYS A 251 -8.44 24.57 -16.63
C LYS A 251 -9.45 24.21 -15.55
N GLU A 252 -10.53 24.99 -15.43
CA GLU A 252 -11.63 24.71 -14.50
C GLU A 252 -12.33 23.39 -14.81
N TRP A 253 -12.62 23.12 -16.09
CA TRP A 253 -13.22 21.85 -16.52
C TRP A 253 -12.31 20.65 -16.24
N LEU A 254 -11.02 20.75 -16.58
CA LEU A 254 -10.02 19.71 -16.31
C LEU A 254 -9.90 19.41 -14.81
N ALA A 255 -9.89 20.45 -13.98
CA ALA A 255 -9.87 20.31 -12.53
C ALA A 255 -11.13 19.60 -12.01
N GLY A 256 -12.30 19.90 -12.60
CA GLY A 256 -13.57 19.24 -12.28
C GLY A 256 -13.64 17.76 -12.67
N GLU A 257 -12.93 17.34 -13.72
CA GLU A 257 -12.81 15.94 -14.14
C GLU A 257 -11.77 15.16 -13.30
N GLU A 258 -10.64 15.76 -12.97
CA GLU A 258 -9.66 15.15 -12.04
C GLU A 258 -10.26 14.93 -10.65
N PHE A 259 -10.96 15.95 -10.14
CA PHE A 259 -11.67 15.85 -8.87
C PHE A 259 -12.69 14.72 -8.86
N TYR A 260 -13.44 14.57 -9.95
CA TYR A 260 -14.44 13.52 -10.08
C TYR A 260 -13.81 12.12 -10.05
N LYS A 261 -12.67 11.91 -10.73
CA LYS A 261 -11.87 10.68 -10.63
C LYS A 261 -11.44 10.40 -9.18
N GLN A 262 -10.93 11.41 -8.47
CA GLN A 262 -10.50 11.28 -7.08
C GLN A 262 -11.67 10.86 -6.17
N GLN A 263 -12.85 11.46 -6.34
CA GLN A 263 -14.03 11.08 -5.56
C GLN A 263 -14.47 9.62 -5.79
N LEU A 264 -14.34 9.10 -7.01
CA LEU A 264 -14.64 7.69 -7.28
C LEU A 264 -13.61 6.76 -6.61
N GLN A 265 -12.33 7.13 -6.59
CA GLN A 265 -11.28 6.35 -5.95
C GLN A 265 -11.39 6.32 -4.42
N MET A 266 -11.84 7.41 -3.79
CA MET A 266 -11.92 7.51 -2.32
C MET A 266 -12.98 6.61 -1.66
N LYS A 267 -13.91 6.02 -2.43
CA LYS A 267 -15.00 5.20 -1.89
C LYS A 267 -14.57 3.81 -1.40
N HIS A 268 -13.37 3.35 -1.78
CA HIS A 268 -12.91 2.02 -1.42
C HIS A 268 -12.00 2.08 -0.17
N ILE A 269 -12.63 1.96 1.01
CA ILE A 269 -11.94 1.96 2.31
C ILE A 269 -10.99 0.77 2.45
N LEU A 270 -11.42 -0.42 2.02
CA LEU A 270 -10.67 -1.66 2.25
C LEU A 270 -9.30 -1.69 1.55
N PRO A 271 -9.15 -1.32 0.27
CA PRO A 271 -7.83 -1.21 -0.36
C PRO A 271 -6.91 -0.20 0.34
N ALA A 272 -7.44 0.97 0.73
CA ALA A 272 -6.62 1.98 1.40
C ALA A 272 -6.12 1.52 2.78
N VAL A 273 -6.96 0.79 3.52
CA VAL A 273 -6.60 0.17 4.79
C VAL A 273 -5.62 -0.98 4.58
N ALA A 274 -5.84 -1.82 3.57
CA ALA A 274 -4.93 -2.91 3.23
C ALA A 274 -3.53 -2.40 2.85
N ASP A 275 -3.43 -1.37 2.02
CA ASP A 275 -2.15 -0.76 1.65
C ASP A 275 -1.41 -0.22 2.88
N LYS A 276 -2.14 0.44 3.80
CA LYS A 276 -1.56 0.98 5.05
C LYS A 276 -1.20 -0.10 6.06
N PHE A 277 -1.91 -1.23 6.05
CA PHE A 277 -1.67 -2.36 6.95
C PHE A 277 -0.49 -3.22 6.46
N LEU A 278 -0.35 -3.39 5.15
CA LEU A 278 0.63 -4.29 4.53
C LEU A 278 1.95 -3.61 4.14
N VAL A 279 1.94 -2.31 3.88
CA VAL A 279 3.12 -1.55 3.46
C VAL A 279 3.58 -0.66 4.62
N ASP A 280 4.71 -1.02 5.22
CA ASP A 280 5.37 -0.14 6.20
C ASP A 280 5.73 1.18 5.53
N GLN A 281 5.43 2.31 6.21
CA GLN A 281 5.61 3.68 5.69
C GLN A 281 7.05 4.03 5.24
N GLN A 282 8.02 3.17 5.57
CA GLN A 282 9.46 3.39 5.34
C GLN A 282 10.06 2.53 4.21
N SER A 283 9.33 1.56 3.65
CA SER A 283 9.88 0.61 2.66
C SER A 283 9.29 0.79 1.25
N SER A 284 10.12 0.64 0.22
CA SER A 284 9.76 0.76 -1.21
C SER A 284 8.53 -0.09 -1.54
N LYS A 285 7.55 0.43 -2.31
CA LYS A 285 6.28 -0.26 -2.68
C LYS A 285 6.46 -1.50 -3.61
N LYS A 286 7.63 -2.12 -3.68
CA LYS A 286 7.98 -3.13 -4.68
C LYS A 286 8.41 -4.44 -4.02
N GLY A 287 7.59 -5.47 -4.22
CA GLY A 287 7.88 -6.83 -3.80
C GLY A 287 6.60 -7.58 -3.46
N ALA A 288 6.71 -8.82 -3.01
CA ALA A 288 5.63 -9.53 -2.34
C ALA A 288 5.62 -9.17 -0.85
N SER A 289 4.46 -9.37 -0.22
CA SER A 289 4.30 -9.26 1.23
C SER A 289 3.98 -10.61 1.83
N ILE A 290 4.69 -10.97 2.90
CA ILE A 290 4.36 -12.13 3.72
C ILE A 290 3.65 -11.71 4.99
N LEU A 291 2.58 -12.46 5.30
CA LEU A 291 1.85 -12.39 6.56
C LEU A 291 1.98 -13.72 7.29
N CYS A 292 2.54 -13.67 8.49
CA CYS A 292 2.57 -14.81 9.40
C CYS A 292 1.66 -14.51 10.58
N PHE A 293 0.68 -15.40 10.83
CA PHE A 293 -0.20 -15.30 11.99
C PHE A 293 0.23 -16.31 13.05
N ASP A 294 0.41 -15.84 14.27
CA ASP A 294 0.61 -16.68 15.44
C ASP A 294 -0.70 -16.82 16.23
N GLU A 295 -0.86 -17.98 16.86
CA GLU A 295 -1.94 -18.32 17.80
C GLU A 295 -3.37 -18.00 17.30
N ILE A 296 -3.90 -18.86 16.43
CA ILE A 296 -5.35 -18.94 16.21
C ILE A 296 -5.89 -19.96 17.21
N GLN A 297 -6.22 -19.50 18.42
CA GLN A 297 -6.99 -20.30 19.36
C GLN A 297 -8.42 -20.38 18.83
N ILE A 298 -8.74 -21.44 18.09
CA ILE A 298 -10.13 -21.81 17.87
C ILE A 298 -10.60 -22.31 19.23
N VAL A 299 -11.44 -21.51 19.90
CA VAL A 299 -12.19 -22.03 21.04
C VAL A 299 -13.07 -23.13 20.47
N ASP A 300 -12.71 -24.38 20.73
CA ASP A 300 -13.53 -25.54 20.39
C ASP A 300 -14.86 -25.40 21.14
N TYR A 301 -15.89 -24.85 20.49
CA TYR A 301 -17.26 -24.81 20.98
C TYR A 301 -17.91 -26.22 21.06
N TRP A 302 -17.15 -27.28 20.81
CA TRP A 302 -17.63 -28.66 20.65
C TRP A 302 -17.18 -29.62 21.75
N ASN A 303 -17.12 -29.19 23.00
CA ASN A 303 -17.02 -30.09 24.15
C ASN A 303 -17.87 -29.61 25.33
N CYS A 304 -19.17 -29.39 25.09
CA CYS A 304 -20.20 -29.50 26.12
C CYS A 304 -21.03 -30.75 25.83
N SER A 305 -20.48 -31.91 26.16
CA SER A 305 -21.24 -33.14 26.34
C SER A 305 -20.75 -33.80 27.62
N CYS A 306 -20.99 -33.13 28.76
CA CYS A 306 -21.04 -33.81 30.04
C CYS A 306 -22.25 -34.74 30.00
N GLY A 307 -21.99 -36.03 29.82
CA GLY A 307 -22.95 -37.07 30.13
C GLY A 307 -23.30 -36.99 31.61
N HIS A 308 -24.58 -36.78 31.89
CA HIS A 308 -25.17 -37.23 33.13
C HIS A 308 -25.88 -38.55 32.85
N GLN A 309 -25.30 -39.62 33.38
CA GLN A 309 -26.07 -40.74 33.95
C GLN A 309 -26.79 -40.24 35.20
#